data_AF-A0A1R1XIR8-F1
#
_entry.id   AF-A0A1R1XIR8-F1
#
_cell.length_a   1.000
_cell.length_b   1.000
_cell.length_c   1.000
_cell.angle_alpha   90.00
_cell.angle_beta   90.00
_cell.angle_gamma   90.00
#
_symmetry.space_group_name_H-M   'P 1'
#
loop_
_entity.id
_entity.type
_entity.pdbx_description
1 polymer ?
#
loop_
_entity_poly.entity_id
_entity_poly.type
_entity_poly.pdbx_seq_one_letter_code
_entity_poly.pdbx_strand_id
1 'polypeptide(L)'
;MDGAPVRGEIIPIRLFLGGFELTPTYRDVNKKFSTRYYLNLVLVDEENRRYFKQQEVTIYRESDSQEDITKLENLNSSDSRSSQTIKGTSRLN
;
A
#
# COMPACT_ATOMS: atom_id res chain seq x y z
N MET A 1 -20.65 18.13 1.12
CA MET A 1 -20.94 18.16 -0.32
C MET A 1 -22.20 18.96 -0.40
N ASP A 2 -22.09 20.16 -0.93
CA ASP A 2 -23.14 21.16 -0.76
C ASP A 2 -23.95 21.16 -2.06
N GLY A 3 -25.22 20.77 -1.94
CA GLY A 3 -26.13 20.63 -3.08
C GLY A 3 -26.57 19.19 -3.33
N ALA A 4 -27.80 19.05 -3.84
CA ALA A 4 -28.36 17.76 -4.23
C ALA A 4 -27.73 17.30 -5.56
N PRO A 5 -27.17 16.08 -5.63
CA PRO A 5 -26.63 15.55 -6.88
C PRO A 5 -27.74 15.38 -7.93
N VAL A 6 -27.41 15.60 -9.19
CA VAL A 6 -28.32 15.31 -10.31
C VAL A 6 -28.15 13.85 -10.75
N ARG A 7 -29.22 13.23 -11.26
CA ARG A 7 -29.16 11.86 -11.77
C ARG A 7 -28.08 11.73 -12.85
N GLY A 8 -27.14 10.82 -12.64
CA GLY A 8 -26.04 10.55 -13.57
C GLY A 8 -24.74 11.32 -13.26
N GLU A 9 -24.75 12.17 -12.24
CA GLU A 9 -23.54 12.82 -11.75
C GLU A 9 -22.59 11.82 -11.08
N ILE A 10 -21.28 12.01 -11.28
CA ILE A 10 -20.23 11.16 -10.72
C ILE A 10 -19.28 12.04 -9.93
N ILE A 11 -19.09 11.68 -8.66
CA ILE A 11 -18.22 12.43 -7.74
C ILE A 11 -16.99 11.57 -7.45
N PRO A 12 -15.80 11.98 -7.91
CA PRO A 12 -14.59 11.25 -7.62
C PRO A 12 -14.19 11.43 -6.14
N ILE A 13 -13.84 10.33 -5.48
CA ILE A 13 -13.40 10.31 -4.09
C ILE A 13 -11.97 9.79 -4.03
N ARG A 14 -11.09 10.52 -3.34
CA ARG A 14 -9.73 10.08 -3.03
C ARG A 14 -9.48 10.24 -1.53
N LEU A 15 -9.18 9.13 -0.86
CA LEU A 15 -8.87 9.09 0.57
C LEU A 15 -7.45 8.55 0.75
N PHE A 16 -6.53 9.39 1.21
CA PHE A 16 -5.16 9.00 1.50
C PHE A 16 -5.06 8.47 2.93
N LEU A 17 -4.58 7.23 3.09
CA LEU A 17 -4.54 6.57 4.40
C LEU A 17 -3.31 6.98 5.25
N GLY A 18 -2.26 7.56 4.65
CA GLY A 18 -1.01 7.87 5.33
C GLY A 18 -1.08 8.97 6.42
N GLY A 19 -2.16 9.77 6.43
CA GLY A 19 -2.39 10.79 7.47
C GLY A 19 -3.16 10.28 8.69
N PHE A 20 -3.55 9.02 8.71
CA PHE A 20 -4.34 8.43 9.78
C PHE A 20 -3.52 7.42 10.58
N GLU A 21 -3.70 7.44 11.90
CA GLU A 21 -3.13 6.42 12.79
C GLU A 21 -3.93 5.10 12.65
N LEU A 22 -3.58 4.32 11.64
CA LEU A 22 -4.25 3.06 11.33
C LEU A 22 -3.44 1.87 11.84
N THR A 23 -4.16 0.84 12.24
CA THR A 23 -3.63 -0.50 12.50
C THR A 23 -4.13 -1.46 11.43
N PRO A 24 -3.46 -2.61 11.23
CA PRO A 24 -4.02 -3.66 10.38
C PRO A 24 -5.39 -4.12 10.88
N THR A 25 -6.18 -4.68 9.97
CA THR A 25 -7.41 -5.37 10.31
C THR A 25 -7.06 -6.66 11.04
N TYR A 26 -7.60 -6.81 12.24
CA TYR A 26 -7.40 -7.97 13.10
C TYR A 26 -8.71 -8.72 13.25
N ARG A 27 -8.73 -9.99 12.86
CA ARG A 27 -9.91 -10.84 12.98
C ARG A 27 -9.66 -11.91 14.04
N ASP A 28 -10.49 -11.89 15.08
CA ASP A 28 -10.59 -12.89 16.14
C ASP A 28 -9.25 -13.22 16.82
N VAL A 29 -8.49 -12.18 17.22
CA VAL A 29 -7.17 -12.32 17.85
C VAL A 29 -7.31 -13.06 19.17
N ASN A 30 -6.86 -14.33 19.17
CA ASN A 30 -6.98 -15.24 20.30
C ASN A 30 -8.40 -15.25 20.93
N LYS A 31 -9.44 -15.05 20.11
CA LYS A 31 -10.85 -14.91 20.55
C LYS A 31 -11.09 -13.82 21.61
N LYS A 32 -10.20 -12.83 21.73
CA LYS A 32 -10.32 -11.73 22.71
C LYS A 32 -10.88 -10.46 22.08
N PHE A 33 -10.43 -10.12 20.88
CA PHE A 33 -10.87 -8.92 20.19
C PHE A 33 -10.72 -9.02 18.67
N SER A 34 -11.38 -8.09 17.97
CA SER A 34 -11.27 -7.87 16.54
C SER A 34 -11.21 -6.37 16.26
N THR A 35 -10.39 -5.96 15.31
CA THR A 35 -10.28 -4.59 14.82
C THR A 35 -10.65 -4.59 13.35
N ARG A 36 -11.79 -3.97 13.00
CA ARG A 36 -12.36 -3.95 11.65
C ARG A 36 -12.58 -2.51 11.20
N TYR A 37 -12.31 -2.22 9.94
CA TYR A 37 -12.48 -0.89 9.35
C TYR A 37 -13.66 -0.90 8.39
N TYR A 38 -14.41 0.20 8.37
CA TYR A 38 -15.58 0.36 7.52
C TYR A 38 -15.54 1.69 6.80
N LEU A 39 -15.87 1.67 5.51
CA LEU A 39 -16.28 2.87 4.80
C LEU A 39 -17.77 3.07 5.07
N ASN A 40 -18.10 4.18 5.72
CA ASN A 40 -19.47 4.56 6.01
C ASN A 40 -19.90 5.73 5.11
N LEU A 41 -20.78 5.44 4.17
CA LEU A 41 -21.45 6.47 3.37
C LEU A 41 -22.68 6.95 4.14
N VAL A 42 -22.68 8.24 4.47
CA VAL A 42 -23.78 8.91 5.14
C VAL A 42 -24.39 9.93 4.19
N LEU A 43 -25.68 9.79 3.90
CA LEU A 43 -26.47 10.75 3.14
C LEU A 43 -27.44 11.44 4.10
N VAL A 44 -27.54 12.76 4.01
CA VAL A 44 -28.48 13.57 4.77
C VAL A 44 -29.35 14.31 3.76
N ASP A 45 -30.66 14.21 3.90
CA ASP A 45 -31.60 14.95 3.07
C ASP A 45 -32.06 16.27 3.71
N GLU A 46 -32.94 16.98 3.01
CA GLU A 46 -33.48 18.29 3.44
C GLU A 46 -34.38 18.19 4.69
N GLU A 47 -34.98 17.03 4.94
CA GLU A 47 -35.81 16.75 6.11
C GLU A 47 -34.97 16.25 7.32
N ASN A 48 -33.63 16.33 7.24
CA ASN A 48 -32.68 15.80 8.22
C ASN A 48 -32.75 14.26 8.41
N ARG A 49 -33.32 13.51 7.47
CA ARG A 49 -33.29 12.05 7.49
C ARG A 49 -31.90 11.58 7.05
N ARG A 50 -31.40 10.55 7.75
CA ARG A 50 -30.05 10.00 7.54
C ARG A 50 -30.13 8.61 6.93
N TYR A 51 -29.48 8.43 5.80
CA TYR A 51 -29.34 7.15 5.11
C TYR A 51 -27.90 6.68 5.22
N PHE A 52 -27.72 5.40 5.51
CA PHE A 52 -26.40 4.83 5.81
C PHE A 52 -26.12 3.64 4.90
N LYS A 53 -24.90 3.57 4.38
CA LYS A 53 -24.37 2.36 3.75
C LYS A 53 -22.95 2.14 4.23
N GLN A 54 -22.74 0.99 4.87
CA GLN A 54 -21.42 0.59 5.35
C GLN A 54 -20.88 -0.57 4.50
N GLN A 55 -19.58 -0.52 4.21
CA GLN A 55 -18.83 -1.60 3.58
C GLN A 55 -17.57 -1.83 4.39
N GLU A 56 -17.30 -3.08 4.77
CA GLU A 56 -16.05 -3.45 5.43
C GLU A 56 -14.87 -3.33 4.47
N VAL A 57 -13.75 -2.82 4.98
CA VAL A 57 -12.47 -2.76 4.27
C VAL A 57 -11.40 -3.44 5.10
N THR A 58 -10.62 -4.30 4.45
CA THR A 58 -9.46 -4.96 5.06
C THR A 58 -8.21 -4.12 4.80
N ILE A 59 -7.58 -3.69 5.89
CA ILE A 59 -6.31 -2.95 5.87
C ILE A 59 -5.19 -3.88 6.31
N TYR A 60 -4.08 -3.88 5.60
CA TYR A 60 -2.88 -4.64 5.95
C TYR A 60 -1.67 -3.71 6.02
N ARG A 61 -0.68 -4.10 6.83
CA ARG A 61 0.63 -3.46 6.80
C ARG A 61 1.38 -4.02 5.60
N GLU A 62 1.76 -3.15 4.68
CA GLU A 62 2.69 -3.51 3.62
C GLU A 62 4.03 -3.86 4.27
N SER A 63 4.60 -4.99 3.89
CA SER A 63 5.94 -5.37 4.33
C SER A 63 6.95 -4.62 3.49
N ASP A 64 8.06 -4.14 4.07
CA ASP A 64 9.18 -3.49 3.39
C ASP A 64 9.98 -4.46 2.48
N SER A 65 9.33 -5.46 1.89
CA SER A 65 9.95 -6.67 1.36
C SER A 65 10.28 -6.55 -0.13
N GLN A 66 11.59 -6.53 -0.39
CA GLN A 66 12.33 -7.00 -1.57
C GLN A 66 12.67 -6.01 -2.68
N GLU A 67 11.83 -5.04 -3.05
CA GLU A 67 12.21 -4.16 -4.17
C GLU A 67 13.42 -3.28 -3.85
N ASP A 68 13.56 -2.81 -2.62
CA ASP A 68 14.68 -1.94 -2.25
C ASP A 68 15.97 -2.72 -1.96
N ILE A 69 15.86 -3.96 -1.46
CA ILE A 69 17.02 -4.85 -1.27
C ILE A 69 17.56 -5.31 -2.63
N THR A 70 16.68 -5.67 -3.58
CA THR A 70 17.10 -6.06 -4.94
C THR A 70 17.64 -4.86 -5.74
N LYS A 71 17.13 -3.63 -5.51
CA LYS A 71 17.74 -2.41 -6.08
C LYS A 71 19.14 -2.17 -5.52
N LEU A 72 19.36 -2.38 -4.21
CA LEU A 72 20.66 -2.21 -3.57
C LEU A 72 21.69 -3.28 -4.01
N GLU A 73 21.28 -4.53 -4.21
CA GLU A 73 22.17 -5.59 -4.76
C GLU A 73 22.55 -5.34 -6.23
N ASN A 74 21.63 -4.81 -7.04
CA ASN A 74 21.88 -4.52 -8.45
C ASN A 74 22.79 -3.29 -8.67
N LEU A 75 22.86 -2.36 -7.71
CA LEU A 75 23.81 -1.24 -7.74
C LEU A 75 25.25 -1.71 -7.48
N ASN A 76 25.44 -2.60 -6.51
CA ASN A 76 26.76 -3.09 -6.10
C ASN A 76 27.39 -4.11 -7.07
N SER A 77 26.63 -4.68 -8.00
CA SER A 77 27.13 -5.63 -9.00
C SER A 77 27.69 -4.98 -10.27
N SER A 78 27.51 -3.66 -10.44
CA SER A 78 28.01 -2.92 -11.62
C SER A 78 29.48 -2.48 -11.51
N ASP A 79 30.09 -2.53 -10.32
CA ASP A 79 31.43 -1.96 -10.05
C ASP A 79 32.61 -2.97 -10.01
N SER A 80 32.44 -4.22 -10.48
CA SER A 80 33.50 -5.26 -10.37
C SER A 80 34.10 -5.78 -11.69
N ARG A 81 33.94 -5.07 -12.83
CA ARG A 81 34.61 -5.43 -14.10
C ARG A 81 35.83 -4.55 -14.42
N SER A 82 36.87 -4.61 -13.58
CA SER A 82 38.22 -4.16 -13.97
C SER A 82 39.32 -4.91 -13.20
N SER A 83 39.46 -6.21 -13.45
CA SER A 83 40.70 -6.92 -13.12
C SER A 83 40.96 -8.00 -14.16
N GLN A 84 41.61 -7.60 -15.26
CA GLN A 84 42.23 -8.53 -16.20
C GLN A 84 43.45 -9.15 -15.52
N THR A 85 43.32 -10.40 -15.07
CA THR A 85 44.47 -11.22 -14.66
C THR A 85 45.15 -11.79 -15.90
N ILE A 86 46.33 -11.26 -16.23
CA ILE A 86 47.20 -11.80 -17.28
C ILE A 86 47.79 -13.13 -16.78
N LYS A 87 47.28 -14.26 -17.28
CA LYS A 87 47.90 -15.58 -17.05
C LYS A 87 49.11 -15.74 -17.98
N GLY A 88 50.26 -15.99 -17.36
CA GLY A 88 51.55 -16.11 -18.02
C GLY A 88 51.68 -17.26 -19.02
N THR A 89 52.58 -17.06 -19.98
CA THR A 89 53.17 -18.13 -20.77
C THR A 89 54.68 -18.10 -20.57
N SER A 90 55.18 -19.08 -19.82
CA SER A 90 56.58 -19.48 -19.81
C SER A 90 56.64 -20.87 -20.41
N ARG A 91 57.19 -21.00 -21.62
CA ARG A 91 57.73 -22.27 -22.12
C ARG A 91 59.05 -21.97 -22.85
N LEU A 92 60.13 -22.36 -22.18
CA LEU A 92 61.45 -22.62 -22.75
C LEU A 92 61.46 -24.03 -23.33
N ASN A 93 61.80 -24.14 -24.61
CA ASN A 93 62.91 -24.92 -25.18
C ASN A 93 62.76 -24.93 -26.70
#